data_AF-A0A0C9UN96-F1
#
_entry.id   AF-A0A0C9UN96-F1
#
_cell.length_a   1.000
_cell.length_b   1.000
_cell.length_c   1.000
_cell.angle_alpha   90.00
_cell.angle_beta   90.00
_cell.angle_gamma   90.00
#
_symmetry.space_group_name_H-M   'P 1'
#
loop_
_entity.id
_entity.type
_entity.pdbx_description
1 polymer ?
#
loop_
_entity_poly.entity_id
_entity_poly.type
_entity_poly.pdbx_seq_one_letter_code
_entity_poly.pdbx_strand_id
1 'polypeptide(L)'
;KGHICLFLPKFHCELDPIEMVRGCAEYGRSLVSDAKFSTAKVLIPQILDSVETSLIQKFFRKTWRYINAYDYGACFVNGLDPQQVAFAVKIYRSHRQIGTLKEVLKAMEKKKSGIKNILGLLPPSSAKIESFRRPHAK
;
A
#
# COMPACT_ATOMS: atom_id res chain seq x y z
N LYS A 1 -25.65 21.93 11.71
CA LYS A 1 -24.28 22.28 11.25
C LYS A 1 -23.31 21.82 12.33
N GLY A 2 -22.40 20.91 12.01
CA GLY A 2 -21.50 20.24 12.97
C GLY A 2 -20.89 18.98 12.34
N HIS A 3 -20.30 19.13 11.15
CA HIS A 3 -19.73 17.98 10.44
C HIS A 3 -18.37 17.62 11.02
N ILE A 4 -18.16 16.34 11.27
CA ILE A 4 -16.86 15.81 11.67
C ILE A 4 -16.04 15.62 10.39
N CYS A 5 -14.97 16.38 10.24
CA CYS A 5 -14.04 16.24 9.12
C CYS A 5 -12.90 15.29 9.49
N LEU A 6 -12.67 14.27 8.67
CA LEU A 6 -11.52 13.39 8.77
C LEU A 6 -10.40 13.95 7.89
N PHE A 7 -9.25 14.26 8.49
CA PHE A 7 -8.06 14.70 7.76
C PHE A 7 -7.22 13.47 7.38
N LEU A 8 -7.13 13.18 6.08
CA LEU A 8 -6.34 12.07 5.55
C LEU A 8 -4.95 12.55 5.12
N PRO A 9 -3.88 11.75 5.37
CA PRO A 9 -2.53 12.07 4.91
C PRO A 9 -2.44 12.17 3.39
N LYS A 10 -1.68 13.15 2.89
CA LYS A 10 -1.46 13.35 1.46
C LYS A 10 -0.67 12.17 0.87
N PHE A 11 -1.12 11.65 -0.27
CA PHE A 11 -0.52 10.52 -1.02
C PHE A 11 -0.67 9.12 -0.39
N HIS A 12 -1.60 8.95 0.55
CA HIS A 12 -1.92 7.65 1.13
C HIS A 12 -3.33 7.21 0.76
N CYS A 13 -3.56 6.87 -0.51
CA CYS A 13 -4.88 6.43 -0.98
C CYS A 13 -5.35 5.12 -0.30
N GLU A 14 -4.46 4.35 0.29
CA GLU A 14 -4.80 3.19 1.14
C GLU A 14 -5.54 3.57 2.43
N LEU A 15 -5.42 4.83 2.86
CA LEU A 15 -6.11 5.38 4.03
C LEU A 15 -7.47 5.98 3.69
N ASP A 16 -7.88 6.00 2.43
CA ASP A 16 -9.18 6.52 2.01
C ASP A 16 -10.13 5.37 1.62
N PRO A 17 -11.15 5.07 2.45
CA PRO A 17 -12.14 4.04 2.12
C PRO A 17 -12.88 4.32 0.80
N ILE A 18 -13.00 5.58 0.37
CA ILE A 18 -13.74 5.92 -0.86
C ILE A 18 -12.99 5.43 -2.10
N GLU A 19 -11.65 5.46 -2.08
CA GLU A 19 -10.82 4.96 -3.18
C GLU A 19 -10.97 3.44 -3.34
N MET A 20 -11.19 2.71 -2.23
CA MET A 20 -11.48 1.27 -2.29
C MET A 20 -12.85 0.97 -2.91
N VAL A 21 -13.88 1.74 -2.53
CA VAL A 21 -15.22 1.62 -3.12
C VAL A 21 -15.17 1.95 -4.61
N ARG A 22 -14.47 3.02 -4.97
CA ARG A 22 -14.25 3.41 -6.36
C ARG A 22 -13.53 2.32 -7.15
N GLY A 23 -12.46 1.74 -6.62
CA GLY A 23 -11.75 0.64 -7.28
C GLY A 23 -12.64 -0.60 -7.47
N CYS A 24 -13.52 -0.90 -6.50
CA CYS A 24 -14.52 -1.96 -6.66
C CYS A 24 -15.51 -1.66 -7.78
N ALA A 25 -15.99 -0.42 -7.88
CA ALA A 25 -16.90 0.01 -8.93
C ALA A 25 -16.24 0.01 -10.31
N GLU A 26 -14.98 0.43 -10.41
CA GLU A 26 -14.20 0.36 -11.64
C GLU A 26 -13.95 -1.08 -12.09
N TYR A 27 -13.69 -2.00 -11.14
CA TYR A 27 -13.60 -3.43 -11.42
C TYR A 27 -14.93 -3.99 -11.93
N GLY A 28 -16.05 -3.71 -11.25
CA GLY A 28 -17.38 -4.10 -11.71
C GLY A 28 -17.70 -3.56 -13.10
N ARG A 29 -17.32 -2.30 -13.37
CA ARG A 29 -17.46 -1.70 -14.70
C ARG A 29 -16.65 -2.47 -15.73
N SER A 30 -15.39 -2.83 -15.44
CA SER A 30 -14.53 -3.54 -16.38
C SER A 30 -15.09 -4.90 -16.82
N LEU A 31 -15.89 -5.56 -15.97
CA LEU A 31 -16.53 -6.84 -16.27
C LEU A 31 -17.75 -6.72 -17.18
N VAL A 32 -18.42 -5.56 -17.20
CA VAL A 32 -19.73 -5.35 -17.86
C VAL A 32 -19.65 -4.30 -18.98
N SER A 33 -18.50 -3.66 -19.17
CA SER A 33 -18.35 -2.46 -20.01
C SER A 33 -18.05 -2.75 -21.47
N ASP A 34 -18.83 -2.14 -22.36
CA ASP A 34 -18.56 -2.05 -23.81
C ASP A 34 -17.61 -0.88 -24.20
N ALA A 35 -16.86 -0.31 -23.25
CA ALA A 35 -15.95 0.83 -23.42
C ALA A 35 -16.58 2.15 -23.91
N LYS A 36 -17.92 2.24 -23.96
CA LYS A 36 -18.66 3.46 -24.34
C LYS A 36 -19.01 4.32 -23.12
N PHE A 37 -18.88 5.64 -23.28
CA PHE A 37 -19.20 6.61 -22.22
C PHE A 37 -20.69 6.63 -21.85
N SER A 38 -21.58 6.52 -22.84
CA SER A 38 -23.03 6.49 -22.62
C SER A 38 -23.45 5.33 -21.71
N THR A 39 -22.93 4.14 -21.98
CA THR A 39 -23.17 2.94 -21.18
C THR A 39 -22.57 3.08 -19.79
N ALA A 40 -21.34 3.60 -19.67
CA ALA A 40 -20.70 3.82 -18.38
C ALA A 40 -21.50 4.79 -17.48
N LYS A 41 -22.12 5.83 -18.05
CA LYS A 41 -22.94 6.79 -17.31
C LYS A 41 -24.15 6.16 -16.63
N VAL A 42 -24.70 5.09 -17.20
CA VAL A 42 -25.84 4.34 -16.64
C VAL A 42 -25.36 3.22 -15.69
N LEU A 43 -24.28 2.54 -16.05
CA LEU A 43 -23.76 1.40 -15.28
C LEU A 43 -23.13 1.81 -13.95
N ILE A 44 -22.40 2.93 -13.89
CA ILE A 44 -21.65 3.31 -12.68
C ILE A 44 -22.58 3.46 -11.45
N PRO A 45 -23.71 4.19 -11.53
CA PRO A 45 -24.66 4.26 -10.41
C PRO A 45 -25.18 2.89 -9.98
N GLN A 46 -25.57 2.04 -10.94
CA GLN A 46 -26.09 0.70 -10.65
C GLN A 46 -25.04 -0.19 -9.95
N ILE A 47 -23.80 -0.11 -10.39
CA ILE A 47 -22.68 -0.83 -9.78
C ILE A 47 -22.44 -0.32 -8.36
N LEU A 48 -22.45 1.01 -8.16
CA LEU A 48 -22.30 1.60 -6.82
C LEU A 48 -23.43 1.18 -5.88
N ASP A 49 -24.67 1.16 -6.36
CA ASP A 49 -25.85 0.72 -5.58
C ASP A 49 -25.79 -0.78 -5.24
N SER A 50 -25.13 -1.58 -6.09
CA SER A 50 -24.90 -3.01 -5.83
C SER A 50 -23.80 -3.31 -4.80
N VAL A 51 -23.01 -2.31 -4.40
CA VAL A 51 -21.95 -2.51 -3.41
C VAL A 51 -22.60 -2.80 -2.05
N GLU A 52 -22.42 -4.02 -1.55
CA GLU A 52 -22.95 -4.37 -0.23
C GLU A 52 -22.39 -3.46 0.87
N THR A 53 -23.27 -3.07 1.80
CA THR A 53 -22.87 -2.36 3.02
C THR A 53 -21.82 -3.15 3.83
N SER A 54 -21.89 -4.49 3.78
CA SER A 54 -20.92 -5.41 4.41
C SER A 54 -19.50 -5.18 3.88
N LEU A 55 -19.35 -4.87 2.59
CA LEU A 55 -18.09 -4.62 1.92
C LEU A 55 -17.54 -3.24 2.29
N ILE A 56 -18.40 -2.22 2.33
CA ILE A 56 -18.05 -0.87 2.80
C ILE A 56 -17.47 -0.94 4.21
N GLN A 57 -18.13 -1.66 5.13
CA GLN A 57 -17.61 -1.87 6.48
C GLN A 57 -16.26 -2.61 6.52
N LYS A 58 -15.99 -3.52 5.57
CA LYS A 58 -14.67 -4.17 5.45
C LYS A 58 -13.60 -3.15 5.01
N PHE A 59 -13.92 -2.20 4.13
CA PHE A 59 -12.99 -1.14 3.73
C PHE A 59 -12.65 -0.21 4.89
N PHE A 60 -13.63 0.26 5.66
CA PHE A 60 -13.36 1.06 6.87
C PHE A 60 -12.46 0.31 7.88
N ARG A 61 -12.73 -0.97 8.12
CA ARG A 61 -11.87 -1.80 8.99
C ARG A 61 -10.46 -1.97 8.43
N LYS A 62 -10.30 -2.03 7.11
CA LYS A 62 -8.98 -2.10 6.46
C LYS A 62 -8.23 -0.78 6.63
N THR A 63 -8.87 0.36 6.38
CA THR A 63 -8.31 1.70 6.63
C THR A 63 -7.88 1.88 8.09
N TRP A 64 -8.73 1.50 9.05
CA TRP A 64 -8.39 1.58 10.47
C TRP A 64 -7.11 0.81 10.82
N ARG A 65 -6.89 -0.34 10.17
CA ARG A 65 -5.67 -1.13 10.36
C ARG A 65 -4.44 -0.48 9.75
N TYR A 66 -4.57 0.21 8.62
CA TYR A 66 -3.48 1.02 8.10
C TYR A 66 -3.19 2.21 9.01
N ILE A 67 -4.21 2.87 9.57
CA ILE A 67 -4.00 3.93 10.56
C ILE A 67 -3.23 3.37 11.76
N ASN A 68 -3.67 2.26 12.34
CA ASN A 68 -2.94 1.58 13.43
C ASN A 68 -1.50 1.16 13.05
N ALA A 69 -1.24 0.90 11.75
CA ALA A 69 0.09 0.56 11.25
C ALA A 69 1.03 1.76 11.21
N TYR A 70 0.51 2.90 10.72
CA TYR A 70 1.23 4.15 10.54
C TYR A 70 1.25 5.03 11.77
N ASP A 71 0.43 4.72 12.78
CA ASP A 71 0.41 5.46 14.03
C ASP A 71 1.68 5.19 14.84
N TYR A 72 2.62 6.11 14.66
CA TYR A 72 3.96 6.11 15.24
C TYR A 72 3.99 6.36 16.75
N GLY A 73 2.85 6.52 17.42
CA GLY A 73 2.87 6.77 18.87
C GLY A 73 1.56 6.72 19.65
N ALA A 74 0.37 6.66 19.04
CA ALA A 74 -0.88 6.80 19.81
C ALA A 74 -1.62 5.48 20.13
N CYS A 75 -1.20 4.33 19.60
CA CYS A 75 -1.70 3.02 20.05
C CYS A 75 -0.56 2.03 20.35
N PHE A 76 -0.50 1.65 21.63
CA PHE A 76 0.46 0.89 22.44
C PHE A 76 1.22 -0.32 21.85
N VAL A 77 1.01 -0.73 20.59
CA VAL A 77 1.38 -2.10 20.18
C VAL A 77 2.75 -2.22 19.54
N ASN A 78 3.22 -1.29 18.67
CA ASN A 78 4.39 -1.59 17.83
C ASN A 78 5.49 -0.53 17.67
N GLY A 79 5.27 0.78 17.88
CA GLY A 79 6.35 1.79 17.92
C GLY A 79 7.41 1.69 16.79
N LEU A 80 6.95 1.45 15.55
CA LEU A 80 7.83 1.24 14.38
C LEU A 80 8.37 2.57 13.87
N ASP A 81 9.27 2.61 12.89
CA ASP A 81 9.67 3.83 12.14
C ASP A 81 9.03 3.88 10.74
N PRO A 82 8.87 5.07 10.10
CA PRO A 82 8.84 5.28 8.66
C PRO A 82 8.94 4.06 7.74
N GLN A 83 10.19 3.65 7.71
CA GLN A 83 10.77 2.68 6.81
C GLN A 83 10.45 1.26 7.26
N GLN A 84 10.29 1.05 8.56
CA GLN A 84 9.95 -0.25 9.14
C GLN A 84 8.50 -0.63 8.86
N VAL A 85 7.57 0.34 8.89
CA VAL A 85 6.17 0.10 8.50
C VAL A 85 6.08 -0.20 7.01
N ALA A 86 6.73 0.60 6.14
CA ALA A 86 6.76 0.32 4.70
C ALA A 86 7.33 -1.07 4.39
N PHE A 87 8.37 -1.49 5.12
CA PHE A 87 8.93 -2.84 5.03
C PHE A 87 7.95 -3.91 5.52
N ALA A 88 7.31 -3.70 6.67
CA ALA A 88 6.36 -4.64 7.24
C ALA A 88 5.14 -4.83 6.33
N VAL A 89 4.57 -3.75 5.78
CA VAL A 89 3.46 -3.79 4.81
C VAL A 89 3.82 -4.63 3.58
N LYS A 90 5.10 -4.64 3.16
CA LYS A 90 5.58 -5.42 2.01
C LYS A 90 5.83 -6.90 2.31
N ILE A 91 6.23 -7.24 3.54
CA ILE A 91 6.59 -8.61 3.95
C ILE A 91 5.35 -9.38 4.46
N TYR A 92 4.53 -8.72 5.28
CA TYR A 92 3.34 -9.34 5.85
C TYR A 92 2.20 -9.30 4.84
N ARG A 93 1.90 -10.46 4.24
CA ARG A 93 0.76 -10.64 3.33
C ARG A 93 -0.61 -10.35 3.96
N SER A 94 -0.66 -10.36 5.29
CA SER A 94 -1.86 -10.11 6.09
C SER A 94 -1.68 -8.80 6.84
N HIS A 95 -2.38 -7.75 6.39
CA HIS A 95 -2.52 -6.48 7.13
C HIS A 95 -3.30 -6.65 8.46
N ARG A 96 -3.63 -7.88 8.88
CA ARG A 96 -4.32 -8.15 10.15
C ARG A 96 -3.38 -8.12 11.35
N GLN A 97 -2.09 -8.39 11.15
CA GLN A 97 -1.07 -8.38 12.19
C GLN A 97 0.23 -7.88 11.58
N ILE A 98 0.55 -6.62 11.84
CA ILE A 98 1.92 -6.15 11.69
C ILE A 98 2.65 -6.67 12.92
N GLY A 99 3.68 -7.47 12.70
CA GLY A 99 4.46 -8.07 13.77
C GLY A 99 5.00 -7.03 14.75
N THR A 100 5.37 -7.50 15.94
CA THR A 100 5.97 -6.63 16.98
C THR A 100 7.25 -5.98 16.44
N LEU A 101 7.66 -4.81 16.97
CA LEU A 101 8.92 -4.13 16.60
C LEU A 101 10.10 -5.10 16.43
N LYS A 102 10.27 -6.01 17.40
CA LYS A 102 11.34 -7.02 17.42
C LYS A 102 11.28 -7.98 16.23
N GLU A 103 10.08 -8.35 15.80
CA GLU A 103 9.86 -9.27 14.67
C GLU A 103 10.16 -8.59 13.34
N VAL A 104 9.74 -7.32 13.19
CA VAL A 104 10.02 -6.53 11.99
C VAL A 104 11.52 -6.29 11.84
N LEU A 105 12.21 -5.91 12.93
CA LEU A 105 13.66 -5.73 12.93
C LEU A 105 14.41 -7.01 12.54
N LYS A 106 14.03 -8.14 13.13
CA LYS A 106 14.61 -9.46 12.79
C LYS A 106 14.38 -9.82 11.32
N ALA A 107 13.21 -9.51 10.76
CA ALA A 107 12.91 -9.73 9.35
C ALA A 107 13.74 -8.81 8.43
N MET A 108 13.98 -7.56 8.83
CA MET A 108 14.87 -6.64 8.11
C MET A 108 16.32 -7.13 8.10
N GLU A 109 16.82 -7.62 9.24
CA GLU A 109 18.17 -8.19 9.37
C GLU A 109 18.35 -9.45 8.52
N LYS A 110 17.37 -10.37 8.55
CA LYS A 110 17.39 -11.59 7.72
C LYS A 110 17.42 -11.28 6.22
N LYS A 111 16.76 -10.21 5.79
CA LYS A 111 16.82 -9.78 4.39
C LYS A 111 18.18 -9.16 4.04
N LYS A 112 18.78 -8.38 4.95
CA LYS A 112 20.13 -7.84 4.77
C LYS A 112 21.18 -8.96 4.67
N SER A 113 21.09 -10.00 5.50
CA SER A 113 22.02 -11.15 5.42
C SER A 113 21.83 -11.96 4.16
N GLY A 114 20.58 -12.17 3.70
CA GLY A 114 20.31 -12.81 2.40
C GLY A 114 20.91 -12.05 1.22
N ILE A 115 20.82 -10.71 1.21
CA ILE A 115 21.43 -9.87 0.16
C ILE A 115 22.96 -9.94 0.22
N LYS A 116 23.56 -9.90 1.42
CA LYS A 116 25.02 -10.07 1.58
C LYS A 116 25.51 -11.44 1.11
N ASN A 117 24.74 -12.49 1.35
CA ASN A 117 25.06 -13.83 0.88
C ASN A 117 24.94 -13.94 -0.65
N ILE A 118 23.94 -13.29 -1.26
CA ILE A 118 23.81 -13.24 -2.73
C ILE A 118 24.97 -12.43 -3.35
N LEU A 119 25.33 -11.28 -2.77
CA LEU A 119 26.49 -10.49 -3.23
C LEU A 119 27.82 -11.21 -3.01
N GLY A 120 27.96 -11.99 -1.93
CA GLY A 120 29.14 -12.81 -1.65
C GLY A 120 29.26 -14.07 -2.51
N LEU A 121 28.17 -14.47 -3.18
CA LEU A 121 28.13 -15.56 -4.16
C LEU A 121 28.37 -15.06 -5.60
N LEU A 122 28.45 -13.75 -5.82
CA LEU A 122 28.86 -13.21 -7.11
C LEU A 122 30.39 -13.30 -7.19
N PRO A 123 30.97 -14.01 -8.17
CA PRO A 123 32.42 -14.05 -8.29
C PRO A 123 32.96 -12.62 -8.50
N PRO A 124 34.17 -12.29 -7.98
CA PRO A 124 34.81 -11.02 -8.27
C PRO A 124 35.23 -11.00 -9.75
N SER A 125 34.28 -10.72 -10.63
CA SER A 125 34.52 -10.43 -12.03
C SER A 125 35.13 -9.04 -12.12
N SER A 126 36.46 -9.02 -12.17
CA SER A 126 37.33 -8.04 -12.81
C SER A 126 36.65 -6.85 -13.49
N ALA A 127 37.06 -5.66 -13.04
CA ALA A 127 37.25 -4.42 -13.80
C ALA A 127 36.86 -4.43 -15.29
N LYS A 128 35.80 -3.68 -15.64
CA LYS A 128 35.71 -2.64 -16.69
C LYS A 128 34.25 -2.44 -17.08
N ILE A 129 33.65 -1.33 -16.63
CA ILE A 129 32.89 -0.45 -17.54
C ILE A 129 33.28 0.97 -17.17
N GLU A 130 34.22 1.45 -17.97
CA GLU A 130 34.64 2.81 -18.14
C GLU A 130 33.46 3.66 -18.66
N SER A 131 33.31 4.86 -18.11
CA SER A 131 32.58 6.01 -18.68
C SER A 131 31.14 5.83 -19.19
N PHE A 132 30.17 6.22 -18.36
CA PHE A 132 28.99 6.93 -18.86
C PHE A 132 28.70 8.12 -17.94
N ARG A 133 29.47 9.20 -18.12
CA ARG A 133 29.09 10.52 -17.60
C ARG A 133 27.75 10.88 -18.24
N ARG A 134 26.72 11.09 -17.43
CA ARG A 134 25.50 11.78 -17.89
C ARG A 134 25.89 13.19 -18.33
N PRO A 135 25.52 13.66 -19.54
CA PRO A 135 25.63 15.08 -19.84
C PRO A 135 24.60 15.82 -18.99
N HIS A 136 25.06 16.82 -18.24
CA HIS A 136 24.20 17.85 -17.66
C HIS A 136 23.51 18.59 -18.81
N ALA A 137 22.18 18.50 -18.88
CA ALA A 137 21.37 19.39 -19.68
C ALA A 137 21.27 20.75 -18.96
N LYS A 138 21.64 21.82 -19.67
CA LYS A 138 21.28 23.21 -19.37
C LYS A 138 19.92 23.51 -19.97
#